data_AF-G2IQH4-F1
#
_entry.id   AF-G2IQH4-F1
#
_cell.length_a   1.000
_cell.length_b   1.000
_cell.length_c   1.000
_cell.angle_alpha   90.00
_cell.angle_beta   90.00
_cell.angle_gamma   90.00
#
_symmetry.space_group_name_H-M   'P 1'
#
loop_
_entity.id
_entity.type
_entity.pdbx_description
1 polymer ?
#
loop_
_entity_poly.entity_id
_entity_poly.type
_entity_poly.pdbx_seq_one_letter_code
_entity_poly.pdbx_strand_id
1 'polypeptide(L)'
;MRLLLAVMLLIGGAQPASAQRDETADRAAIHALLVAYGSTLDARDFDGFGKLFGKAGVYVAGSGRQATGPEAAGMMRKIFAANAMGFREPAFHLFFNEVVVFQGA
;
A
#
# COMPACT_ATOMS: atom_id res chain seq x y z
N MET A 1 39.26 11.39 -37.67
CA MET A 1 40.10 10.73 -36.65
C MET A 1 39.85 11.40 -35.30
N ARG A 2 39.01 10.77 -34.47
CA ARG A 2 38.90 11.00 -33.02
C ARG A 2 38.27 9.74 -32.41
N LEU A 3 39.14 8.82 -32.04
CA LEU A 3 38.88 7.72 -31.11
C LEU A 3 38.55 8.33 -29.74
N LEU A 4 37.56 7.83 -29.01
CA LEU A 4 37.56 7.83 -27.54
C LEU A 4 36.55 6.80 -26.99
N LEU A 5 37.14 5.67 -26.60
CA LEU A 5 36.82 4.68 -25.56
C LEU A 5 35.37 4.52 -25.05
N ALA A 6 34.90 3.29 -25.20
CA ALA A 6 33.83 2.68 -24.43
C ALA A 6 34.22 2.47 -22.97
N VAL A 7 33.27 2.66 -22.06
CA VAL A 7 33.28 2.03 -20.74
C VAL A 7 31.90 1.38 -20.56
N MET A 8 31.82 0.10 -20.93
CA MET A 8 30.76 -0.79 -20.47
C MET A 8 31.02 -1.10 -19.01
N LEU A 9 30.25 -0.49 -18.11
CA LEU A 9 30.21 -0.90 -16.70
C LEU A 9 29.13 -1.97 -16.55
N LEU A 10 29.49 -3.22 -16.87
CA LEU A 10 28.71 -4.40 -16.50
C LEU A 10 28.95 -4.69 -15.02
N ILE A 11 28.18 -4.04 -14.13
CA ILE A 11 28.03 -4.53 -12.76
C ILE A 11 26.91 -5.58 -12.77
N GLY A 12 27.27 -6.78 -13.22
CA GLY A 12 26.47 -7.98 -12.98
C GLY A 12 26.64 -8.39 -11.52
N GLY A 13 25.98 -7.67 -10.61
CA GLY A 13 25.79 -8.15 -9.25
C GLY A 13 24.89 -9.36 -9.30
N ALA A 14 25.39 -10.52 -8.88
CA ALA A 14 24.57 -11.69 -8.62
C ALA A 14 23.47 -11.24 -7.64
N GLN A 15 22.23 -11.12 -8.14
CA GLN A 15 21.08 -10.90 -7.27
C GLN A 15 21.07 -12.06 -6.28
N PRO A 16 20.97 -11.82 -4.97
CA PRO A 16 20.68 -12.90 -4.03
C PRO A 16 19.47 -13.62 -4.60
N ALA A 17 19.53 -14.96 -4.71
CA ALA A 17 18.40 -15.76 -5.15
C ALA A 17 17.18 -15.25 -4.38
N SER A 18 16.24 -14.60 -5.09
CA SER A 18 15.01 -14.16 -4.47
C SER A 18 14.44 -15.40 -3.81
N ALA A 19 14.09 -15.32 -2.52
CA ALA A 19 13.31 -16.37 -1.90
C ALA A 19 12.19 -16.69 -2.89
N GLN A 20 12.09 -17.94 -3.36
CA GLN A 20 11.20 -18.25 -4.46
C GLN A 20 9.81 -17.74 -4.09
N ARG A 21 9.29 -16.79 -4.86
CA ARG A 21 8.04 -16.10 -4.58
C ARG A 21 6.93 -17.14 -4.46
N ASP A 22 6.27 -17.17 -3.30
CA ASP A 22 5.04 -17.95 -3.13
C ASP A 22 3.85 -17.03 -3.40
N GLU A 23 3.45 -16.95 -4.67
CA GLU A 23 2.32 -16.11 -5.08
C GLU A 23 1.00 -16.48 -4.39
N THR A 24 0.84 -17.74 -3.94
CA THR A 24 -0.37 -18.15 -3.23
C THR A 24 -0.40 -17.53 -1.84
N ALA A 25 0.71 -17.66 -1.10
CA ALA A 25 0.87 -17.02 0.20
C ALA A 25 0.78 -15.48 0.09
N ASP A 26 1.39 -14.89 -0.93
CA ASP A 26 1.37 -13.45 -1.16
C ASP A 26 -0.05 -12.94 -1.48
N ARG A 27 -0.80 -13.65 -2.32
CA ARG A 27 -2.21 -13.30 -2.60
C ARG A 27 -3.06 -13.35 -1.33
N ALA A 28 -2.89 -14.39 -0.51
CA ALA A 28 -3.58 -14.48 0.77
C ALA A 28 -3.19 -13.34 1.74
N ALA A 29 -1.91 -12.95 1.77
CA ALA A 29 -1.43 -11.83 2.57
C ALA A 29 -2.01 -10.49 2.09
N ILE A 30 -2.11 -10.27 0.77
CA ILE A 30 -2.73 -9.08 0.19
C ILE A 30 -4.23 -9.03 0.49
N HIS A 31 -4.92 -10.17 0.37
CA HIS A 31 -6.33 -10.25 0.76
C HIS A 31 -6.53 -9.87 2.24
N ALA A 32 -5.72 -10.46 3.13
CA ALA A 32 -5.75 -10.14 4.55
C ALA A 32 -5.47 -8.65 4.82
N LEU A 33 -4.55 -8.03 4.07
CA LEU A 33 -4.28 -6.59 4.15
C LEU A 33 -5.50 -5.74 3.75
N LEU A 34 -6.22 -6.11 2.69
CA LEU A 34 -7.45 -5.41 2.26
C LEU A 34 -8.56 -5.53 3.31
N VAL A 35 -8.74 -6.72 3.88
CA VAL A 35 -9.71 -6.93 4.98
C VAL A 35 -9.32 -6.13 6.22
N ALA A 36 -8.04 -6.13 6.59
CA ALA A 36 -7.53 -5.32 7.71
C ALA A 36 -7.76 -3.82 7.47
N TYR A 37 -7.51 -3.34 6.24
CA TYR A 37 -7.79 -1.97 5.83
C TYR A 37 -9.27 -1.61 6.07
N GLY A 38 -10.21 -2.42 5.61
CA GLY A 38 -11.64 -2.16 5.84
C GLY A 38 -12.00 -2.18 7.32
N SER A 39 -11.60 -3.24 8.02
CA SER A 39 -11.95 -3.45 9.42
C SER A 39 -11.44 -2.33 10.35
N THR A 40 -10.23 -1.81 10.11
CA THR A 40 -9.69 -0.67 10.88
C THR A 40 -10.52 0.59 10.68
N LEU A 41 -11.01 0.85 9.46
CA LEU A 41 -11.90 1.98 9.19
C LEU A 41 -13.29 1.78 9.78
N ASP A 42 -13.86 0.58 9.63
CA ASP A 42 -15.19 0.24 10.15
C ASP A 42 -15.24 0.34 11.70
N ALA A 43 -14.15 -0.04 12.37
CA ALA A 43 -13.99 0.05 13.82
C ALA A 43 -13.49 1.42 14.33
N ARG A 44 -13.20 2.38 13.44
CA ARG A 44 -12.55 3.67 13.77
C ARG A 44 -11.18 3.53 14.45
N ASP A 45 -10.48 2.43 14.21
CA ASP A 45 -9.09 2.22 14.61
C ASP A 45 -8.14 2.88 13.61
N PHE A 46 -8.04 4.20 13.68
CA PHE A 46 -7.20 4.96 12.76
C PHE A 46 -5.70 4.72 12.98
N ASP A 47 -5.29 4.39 14.21
CA ASP A 47 -3.88 4.12 14.50
C ASP A 47 -3.50 2.73 13.95
N GLY A 48 -4.40 1.75 14.03
CA GLY A 48 -4.30 0.48 13.32
C GLY A 48 -4.23 0.67 11.80
N PHE A 49 -5.12 1.51 11.25
CA PHE A 49 -5.10 1.88 9.83
C PHE A 49 -3.74 2.44 9.39
N GLY A 50 -3.17 3.38 10.14
CA GLY A 50 -1.86 3.97 9.83
C GLY A 50 -0.72 2.95 9.84
N LYS A 51 -0.79 1.90 10.68
CA LYS A 51 0.22 0.84 10.76
C LYS A 51 0.23 -0.11 9.56
N LEU A 52 -0.82 -0.13 8.74
CA LEU A 52 -0.88 -0.96 7.53
C LEU A 52 0.07 -0.45 6.43
N PHE A 53 0.48 0.82 6.51
CA PHE A 53 1.34 1.43 5.50
C PHE A 53 2.82 1.22 5.86
N GLY A 54 3.60 0.80 4.87
CA GLY A 54 5.05 0.88 4.95
C GLY A 54 5.54 2.32 5.09
N LYS A 55 6.81 2.52 5.48
CA LYS A 55 7.39 3.86 5.75
C LYS A 55 7.24 4.84 4.59
N ALA A 56 7.27 4.36 3.35
CA ALA A 56 7.09 5.16 2.13
C ALA A 56 5.74 4.90 1.43
N GLY A 57 4.84 4.13 2.04
CA GLY A 57 3.51 3.88 1.49
C GLY A 57 2.68 5.14 1.50
N VAL A 58 1.99 5.44 0.40
CA VAL A 58 1.18 6.66 0.28
C VAL A 58 -0.30 6.29 0.24
N TYR A 59 -1.07 6.86 1.16
CA TYR A 59 -2.52 6.86 1.09
C TYR A 59 -3.00 8.08 0.32
N VAL A 60 -3.91 7.87 -0.63
CA VAL A 60 -4.57 8.94 -1.40
C VAL A 60 -6.08 8.85 -1.17
N ALA A 61 -6.65 9.87 -0.52
CA ALA A 61 -8.09 9.97 -0.34
C ALA A 61 -8.80 10.27 -1.66
N GLY A 62 -10.10 9.97 -1.77
CA GLY A 62 -10.91 10.34 -2.93
C GLY A 62 -10.97 11.86 -3.21
N SER A 63 -10.57 12.70 -2.24
CA SER A 63 -10.41 14.15 -2.41
C SER A 63 -9.07 14.57 -3.03
N GLY A 64 -8.16 13.64 -3.32
CA GLY A 64 -6.79 13.90 -3.78
C GLY A 64 -5.79 14.24 -2.68
N ARG A 65 -6.24 14.38 -1.42
CA ARG A 65 -5.34 14.55 -0.26
C ARG A 65 -4.50 13.30 -0.04
N GLN A 66 -3.23 13.48 0.33
CA GLN A 66 -2.28 12.39 0.53
C GLN A 66 -1.61 12.41 1.90
N ALA A 67 -1.28 11.24 2.42
CA ALA A 67 -0.46 11.04 3.62
C ALA A 67 0.49 9.86 3.41
N THR A 68 1.65 9.90 4.07
CA THR A 68 2.66 8.85 3.96
C THR A 68 2.78 8.06 5.25
N GLY A 69 2.80 6.73 5.11
CA GLY A 69 3.02 5.81 6.22
C GLY A 69 2.01 6.01 7.35
N PRO A 70 2.47 6.04 8.62
CA PRO A 70 1.60 6.22 9.79
C PRO A 70 0.79 7.53 9.80
N GLU A 71 1.18 8.56 9.04
CA GLU A 71 0.44 9.82 8.99
C GLU A 71 -0.98 9.68 8.40
N ALA A 72 -1.23 8.59 7.68
CA ALA A 72 -2.55 8.25 7.16
C ALA A 72 -3.61 8.13 8.27
N ALA A 73 -3.22 7.75 9.49
CA ALA A 73 -4.08 7.72 10.68
C ALA A 73 -4.68 9.10 10.98
N GLY A 74 -3.82 10.12 11.06
CA GLY A 74 -4.23 11.50 11.35
C GLY A 74 -5.10 12.08 10.24
N MET A 75 -4.84 11.68 8.99
CA MET A 75 -5.70 12.05 7.86
C MET A 75 -7.10 11.43 7.98
N MET A 76 -7.21 10.11 8.20
CA MET A 76 -8.51 9.43 8.34
C MET A 76 -9.33 9.99 9.49
N ARG A 77 -8.69 10.23 10.64
CA ARG A 77 -9.36 10.86 11.80
C ARG A 77 -10.03 12.18 11.42
N LYS A 78 -9.36 13.03 10.65
CA LYS A 78 -9.93 14.31 10.17
C LYS A 78 -11.06 14.12 9.17
N ILE A 79 -10.95 13.16 8.25
CA ILE A 79 -11.99 12.89 7.24
C ILE A 79 -13.26 12.40 7.91
N PHE A 80 -13.15 11.42 8.81
CA PHE A 80 -14.29 10.86 9.52
C PHE A 80 -14.91 11.85 10.51
N ALA A 81 -14.11 12.70 11.16
CA ALA A 81 -14.64 13.77 12.02
C ALA A 81 -15.41 14.83 11.23
N ALA A 82 -14.96 15.17 10.02
CA ALA A 82 -15.68 16.10 9.15
C ALA A 82 -17.02 15.53 8.65
N ASN A 83 -17.10 14.20 8.46
CA ASN A 83 -18.28 13.46 8.00
C ASN A 83 -19.10 14.19 6.93
N ALA A 84 -18.43 14.73 5.89
CA ALA A 84 -19.04 15.63 4.92
C ALA A 84 -20.26 15.03 4.19
N MET A 85 -20.29 13.70 4.06
CA MET A 85 -21.38 12.95 3.43
C MET A 85 -22.47 12.49 4.40
N GLY A 86 -22.32 12.75 5.71
CA GLY A 86 -23.32 12.40 6.72
C GLY A 86 -23.50 10.88 6.93
N PHE A 87 -22.46 10.08 6.72
CA PHE A 87 -22.55 8.64 6.92
C PHE A 87 -22.80 8.29 8.39
N ARG A 88 -23.65 7.29 8.62
CA ARG A 88 -23.98 6.77 9.95
C ARG A 88 -23.12 5.55 10.27
N GLU A 89 -22.98 5.26 11.56
CA GLU A 89 -22.34 4.06 12.06
C GLU A 89 -23.38 2.95 12.36
N PRO A 90 -23.01 1.66 12.23
CA PRO A 90 -21.73 1.16 11.73
C PRO A 90 -21.60 1.30 10.21
N ALA A 91 -20.36 1.38 9.73
CA ALA A 91 -20.02 1.30 8.31
C ALA A 91 -19.37 -0.06 8.02
N PHE A 92 -19.48 -0.52 6.77
CA PHE A 92 -18.86 -1.75 6.31
C PHE A 92 -18.19 -1.53 4.97
N HIS A 93 -16.88 -1.76 4.90
CA HIS A 93 -16.15 -1.79 3.65
C HIS A 93 -16.28 -3.16 3.00
N LEU A 94 -16.67 -3.20 1.72
CA LEU A 94 -16.78 -4.42 0.93
C LEU A 94 -15.65 -4.47 -0.11
N PHE A 95 -14.92 -5.58 -0.14
CA PHE A 95 -13.88 -5.86 -1.13
C PHE A 95 -14.23 -7.13 -1.88
N PHE A 96 -14.21 -7.08 -3.21
CA PHE A 96 -14.46 -8.22 -4.08
C PHE A 96 -13.76 -8.00 -5.43
N ASN A 97 -13.59 -9.08 -6.20
CA ASN A 97 -12.91 -9.08 -7.50
C ASN A 97 -11.46 -8.58 -7.42
N GLU A 98 -10.70 -9.04 -6.43
CA GLU A 98 -9.28 -8.70 -6.30
C GLU A 98 -8.47 -9.21 -7.51
N VAL A 99 -7.66 -8.33 -8.08
CA VAL A 99 -6.73 -8.66 -9.16
C VAL A 99 -5.33 -8.31 -8.68
N VAL A 100 -4.52 -9.34 -8.42
CA VAL A 100 -3.12 -9.17 -7.99
C VAL A 100 -2.19 -9.52 -9.15
N VAL A 101 -1.37 -8.52 -9.52
CA VAL A 101 -0.32 -8.62 -10.53
C VAL A 101 1.03 -8.40 -9.84
N PHE A 102 1.93 -9.36 -9.97
CA PHE A 102 3.28 -9.26 -9.43
C PHE A 102 4.23 -8.65 -10.46
N GLN A 103 5.11 -7.75 -10.02
CA GLN A 103 6.14 -7.10 -10.85
C GLN A 103 7.53 -7.38 -10.28
N GLY A 104 8.52 -7.55 -11.16
CA GLY A 104 9.90 -7.90 -10.79
C GLY A 104 10.09 -9.39 -10.50
N ALA A 105 11.33 -9.87 -10.72
CA ALA A 105 11.80 -11.23 -10.44
C ALA A 105 12.68 -11.27 -9.18
#